data_AF-A0A1N6XE51-F1
#
_entry.id   AF-A0A1N6XE51-F1
#
_cell.length_a   1.000
_cell.length_b   1.000
_cell.length_c   1.000
_cell.angle_alpha   90.00
_cell.angle_beta   90.00
_cell.angle_gamma   90.00
#
_symmetry.space_group_name_H-M   'P 1'
#
loop_
_entity.id
_entity.type
_entity.pdbx_description
1 polymer ?
#
loop_
_entity_poly.entity_id
_entity_poly.type
_entity_poly.pdbx_seq_one_letter_code
_entity_poly.pdbx_strand_id
1 'polypeptide(L)'
;MLELNHKHMLDMRYRETAERCRILLGGFAKIGIIALVDEATGYQYSRKKDALQQILDRYLYEKHATWAKRFPDEFYRQIFRLRGWEYAPQTIKRPGVIGTITKDVVYKRLAPGILEELEHRNPPVSPGVRKVRHHQFLTDDIGHPTLRDHISGVIAIMRISDNWPDFRHKIIKAYPIVGEQHLLDLYRDIPEDEIDD
;
A
#
# COMPACT_ATOMS: atom_id res chain seq x y z
N MET A 1 -16.26 14.30 -37.91
CA MET A 1 -17.11 15.13 -38.81
C MET A 1 -18.31 14.28 -39.17
N LEU A 2 -19.41 14.40 -38.41
CA LEU A 2 -20.70 13.81 -38.77
C LEU A 2 -21.46 14.93 -39.48
N GLU A 3 -21.68 14.76 -40.78
CA GLU A 3 -22.49 15.66 -41.59
C GLU A 3 -23.94 15.63 -41.11
N LEU A 4 -24.28 16.44 -40.12
CA LEU A 4 -25.66 16.80 -39.80
C LEU A 4 -26.06 18.10 -40.48
N ASN A 5 -25.51 18.36 -41.67
CA ASN A 5 -25.75 19.62 -42.36
C ASN A 5 -25.97 19.51 -43.87
N HIS A 6 -26.43 18.35 -44.38
CA HIS A 6 -26.66 18.26 -45.82
C HIS A 6 -28.04 17.81 -46.32
N LYS A 7 -29.14 17.79 -45.55
CA LYS A 7 -30.45 18.03 -46.23
C LYS A 7 -31.72 18.28 -45.44
N HIS A 8 -31.85 17.99 -44.15
CA HIS A 8 -33.15 18.16 -43.47
C HIS A 8 -33.02 19.03 -42.23
N MET A 9 -33.78 20.13 -42.22
CA MET A 9 -33.95 21.06 -41.12
C MET A 9 -34.23 20.29 -39.83
N LEU A 10 -33.28 20.30 -38.90
CA LEU A 10 -33.59 20.00 -37.50
C LEU A 10 -34.61 21.06 -37.05
N ASP A 11 -35.80 20.62 -36.64
CA ASP A 11 -36.82 21.48 -36.05
C ASP A 11 -36.18 22.37 -34.97
N MET A 12 -36.65 23.61 -34.85
CA MET A 12 -36.03 24.66 -34.02
C MET A 12 -35.82 24.19 -32.56
N ARG A 13 -36.66 23.24 -32.10
CA ARG A 13 -36.61 22.59 -30.79
C ARG A 13 -35.40 21.66 -30.55
N TYR A 14 -34.82 21.06 -31.60
CA TYR A 14 -33.71 20.10 -31.45
C TYR A 14 -32.33 20.73 -31.68
N ARG A 15 -32.27 22.00 -32.09
CA ARG A 15 -31.01 22.69 -32.39
C ARG A 15 -30.11 22.84 -31.15
N GLU A 16 -30.71 23.16 -30.02
CA GLU A 16 -29.99 23.26 -28.74
C GLU A 16 -29.52 21.87 -28.25
N THR A 17 -30.36 20.85 -28.40
CA THR A 17 -30.00 19.46 -28.08
C THR A 17 -28.85 18.97 -28.96
N ALA A 18 -28.87 19.26 -30.27
CA ALA A 18 -27.80 18.88 -31.19
C ALA A 18 -26.45 19.53 -30.82
N GLU A 19 -26.47 20.79 -30.39
CA GLU A 19 -25.26 21.50 -29.95
C GLU A 19 -24.70 20.91 -28.64
N ARG A 20 -25.57 20.58 -27.69
CA ARG A 20 -25.16 19.86 -26.46
C ARG A 20 -24.58 18.48 -26.78
N CYS A 21 -25.20 17.73 -27.67
CA CYS A 21 -24.67 16.44 -28.14
C CYS A 21 -23.31 16.60 -28.83
N ARG A 22 -23.10 17.68 -29.59
CA ARG A 22 -21.81 17.96 -30.24
C ARG A 22 -20.69 18.20 -29.22
N ILE A 23 -20.97 18.94 -28.15
CA ILE A 23 -20.02 19.18 -27.05
C ILE A 23 -19.68 17.85 -26.36
N LEU A 24 -20.70 17.03 -26.05
CA LEU A 24 -20.50 15.71 -25.44
C LEU A 24 -19.70 14.78 -26.36
N LEU A 25 -20.01 14.73 -27.64
CA LEU A 25 -19.30 13.91 -28.62
C LEU A 25 -17.84 14.35 -28.77
N GLY A 26 -17.57 15.66 -28.70
CA GLY A 26 -16.21 16.20 -28.65
C GLY A 26 -15.46 15.80 -27.38
N GLY A 27 -16.13 15.85 -26.22
CA GLY A 27 -15.57 15.39 -24.95
C GLY A 27 -15.25 13.89 -24.95
N PHE A 28 -16.17 13.07 -25.42
CA PHE A 28 -15.99 11.62 -25.53
C PHE A 28 -14.92 11.26 -26.56
N ALA A 29 -14.88 11.92 -27.72
CA ALA A 29 -13.84 11.70 -28.71
C ALA A 29 -12.45 12.03 -28.13
N LYS A 30 -12.32 13.14 -27.39
CA LYS A 30 -11.06 13.50 -26.73
C LYS A 30 -10.64 12.45 -25.71
N ILE A 31 -11.54 12.02 -24.82
CA ILE A 31 -11.24 10.99 -23.82
C ILE A 31 -10.93 9.65 -24.50
N GLY A 32 -11.69 9.27 -25.53
CA GLY A 32 -11.48 8.04 -26.30
C GLY A 32 -10.14 8.02 -27.02
N ILE A 33 -9.71 9.13 -27.63
CA ILE A 33 -8.38 9.25 -28.26
C ILE A 33 -7.28 9.13 -27.20
N ILE A 34 -7.41 9.82 -26.06
CA ILE A 34 -6.44 9.72 -24.96
C ILE A 34 -6.35 8.27 -24.48
N ALA A 35 -7.49 7.60 -24.29
CA ALA A 35 -7.53 6.20 -23.86
C ALA A 35 -6.89 5.25 -24.89
N LEU A 36 -7.15 5.43 -26.18
CA LEU A 36 -6.54 4.61 -27.25
C LEU A 36 -5.03 4.82 -27.34
N VAL A 37 -4.56 6.06 -27.21
CA VAL A 37 -3.12 6.37 -27.16
C VAL A 37 -2.50 5.77 -25.91
N ASP A 38 -3.14 5.92 -24.75
CA ASP A 38 -2.67 5.36 -23.48
C ASP A 38 -2.59 3.82 -23.53
N GLU A 39 -3.54 3.14 -24.18
CA GLU A 39 -3.53 1.68 -24.35
C GLU A 39 -2.43 1.24 -25.34
N ALA A 40 -2.30 1.93 -26.47
CA ALA A 40 -1.28 1.61 -27.47
C ALA A 40 0.15 1.88 -26.98
N THR A 41 0.33 2.82 -26.04
CA THR A 41 1.65 3.21 -25.52
C THR A 41 1.93 2.68 -24.11
N GLY A 42 0.91 2.20 -23.38
CA GLY A 42 1.02 1.85 -21.97
C GLY A 42 1.34 3.04 -21.04
N TYR A 43 1.14 4.29 -21.47
CA TYR A 43 1.64 5.49 -20.79
C TYR A 43 1.16 5.64 -19.33
N GLN A 44 -0.05 5.20 -19.00
CA GLN A 44 -0.54 5.21 -17.61
C GLN A 44 0.25 4.28 -16.70
N TYR A 45 0.71 3.13 -17.20
CA TYR A 45 1.51 2.17 -16.42
C TYR A 45 2.93 2.69 -16.20
N SER A 46 3.58 3.22 -17.25
CA SER A 46 4.92 3.80 -17.12
C SER A 46 4.93 4.99 -16.16
N ARG A 47 3.98 5.92 -16.30
CA ARG A 47 3.88 7.09 -15.41
C ARG A 47 3.66 6.69 -13.95
N LYS A 48 2.80 5.70 -13.68
CA LYS A 48 2.57 5.18 -12.33
C LYS A 48 3.84 4.54 -11.75
N LYS A 49 4.56 3.77 -12.56
CA LYS A 49 5.83 3.15 -12.17
C LYS A 49 6.89 4.21 -11.83
N ASP A 50 7.02 5.24 -12.65
CA ASP A 50 7.98 6.33 -12.42
C ASP A 50 7.65 7.12 -11.16
N ALA A 51 6.37 7.40 -10.91
CA ALA A 51 5.93 8.08 -9.70
C ALA A 51 6.18 7.22 -8.45
N LEU A 52 5.91 5.91 -8.53
CA LEU A 52 6.20 4.96 -7.46
C LEU A 52 7.71 4.91 -7.16
N GLN A 53 8.54 4.82 -8.19
CA GLN A 53 9.99 4.79 -8.02
C GLN A 53 10.49 6.06 -7.33
N GLN A 54 10.01 7.24 -7.73
CA GLN A 54 10.35 8.50 -7.06
C GLN A 54 9.97 8.55 -5.57
N ILE A 55 8.86 7.90 -5.19
CA ILE A 55 8.50 7.76 -3.77
C ILE A 55 9.50 6.84 -3.08
N LEU A 56 9.79 5.66 -3.65
CA LEU A 56 10.69 4.68 -3.06
C LEU A 56 12.12 5.21 -2.90
N ASP A 57 12.61 5.99 -3.87
CA ASP A 57 13.96 6.58 -3.84
C ASP A 57 14.13 7.58 -2.70
N ARG A 58 13.06 8.24 -2.27
CA ARG A 58 13.06 9.11 -1.08
C ARG A 58 13.09 8.32 0.23
N TYR A 59 12.55 7.11 0.23
CA TYR A 59 12.46 6.26 1.42
C TYR A 59 13.68 5.35 1.60
N LEU A 60 14.35 4.97 0.50
CA LEU A 60 15.31 3.88 0.48
C LEU A 60 16.66 4.27 -0.12
N TYR A 61 17.73 4.04 0.63
CA TYR A 61 19.10 4.08 0.12
C TYR A 61 19.34 2.95 -0.90
N GLU A 62 20.18 3.21 -1.90
CA GLU A 62 20.69 2.19 -2.82
C GLU A 62 21.47 1.09 -2.08
N LYS A 63 22.18 1.46 -1.01
CA LYS A 63 22.95 0.56 -0.16
C LYS A 63 22.51 0.70 1.29
N HIS A 64 22.47 -0.42 2.00
CA HIS A 64 22.18 -0.42 3.43
C HIS A 64 23.19 0.39 4.26
N ALA A 65 22.69 1.08 5.27
CA ALA A 65 23.45 1.76 6.31
C ALA A 65 23.90 0.80 7.43
N THR A 66 24.76 1.31 8.32
CA THR A 66 25.20 0.60 9.53
C THR A 66 24.01 0.26 10.42
N TRP A 67 24.06 -0.92 11.05
CA TRP A 67 23.00 -1.37 11.95
C TRP A 67 22.86 -0.42 13.14
N ALA A 68 21.63 0.02 13.39
CA ALA A 68 21.22 0.74 14.60
C ALA A 68 19.88 0.19 15.07
N LYS A 69 19.69 0.03 16.38
CA LYS A 69 18.42 -0.45 16.94
C LYS A 69 17.30 0.55 16.62
N ARG A 70 16.30 0.13 15.83
CA ARG A 70 15.13 0.95 15.47
C ARG A 70 13.83 0.53 16.15
N PHE A 71 13.70 -0.75 16.50
CA PHE A 71 12.49 -1.29 17.12
C PHE A 71 12.64 -1.25 18.65
N PRO A 72 11.75 -0.55 19.39
CA PRO A 72 11.71 -0.59 20.83
C PRO A 72 11.35 -1.99 21.34
N ASP A 73 11.85 -2.38 22.51
CA ASP A 73 11.53 -3.70 23.08
C ASP A 73 10.04 -3.82 23.43
N GLU A 74 9.37 -2.70 23.68
CA GLU A 74 7.93 -2.65 23.91
C GLU A 74 7.13 -3.20 22.74
N PHE A 75 7.53 -2.91 21.49
CA PHE A 75 6.86 -3.44 20.31
C PHE A 75 6.78 -4.97 20.35
N TYR A 76 7.89 -5.62 20.69
CA TYR A 76 7.91 -7.07 20.82
C TYR A 76 7.14 -7.56 22.05
N ARG A 77 7.24 -6.88 23.21
CA ARG A 77 6.43 -7.23 24.39
C ARG A 77 4.94 -7.22 24.09
N GLN A 78 4.47 -6.22 23.36
CA GLN A 78 3.07 -6.10 22.98
C GLN A 78 2.62 -7.22 22.03
N ILE A 79 3.46 -7.62 21.06
CA ILE A 79 3.16 -8.78 20.21
C ILE A 79 2.97 -10.06 21.03
N PHE A 80 3.89 -10.34 21.97
CA PHE A 80 3.79 -11.51 22.84
C PHE A 80 2.52 -11.46 23.69
N ARG A 81 2.21 -10.29 24.29
CA ARG A 81 0.98 -10.08 25.08
C ARG A 81 -0.26 -10.38 24.25
N LEU A 82 -0.41 -9.77 23.08
CA LEU A 82 -1.60 -9.91 22.23
C LEU A 82 -1.77 -11.32 21.66
N ARG A 83 -0.66 -12.06 21.52
CA ARG A 83 -0.65 -13.45 21.05
C ARG A 83 -0.77 -14.48 22.17
N GLY A 84 -0.78 -14.06 23.44
CA GLY A 84 -0.79 -14.96 24.60
C GLY A 84 0.48 -15.80 24.73
N TRP A 85 1.62 -15.35 24.18
CA TRP A 85 2.89 -16.07 24.27
C TRP A 85 3.64 -15.69 25.55
N GLU A 86 4.34 -16.66 26.13
CA GLU A 86 5.24 -16.41 27.25
C GLU A 86 6.40 -15.50 26.81
N TYR A 87 6.48 -14.32 27.44
CA TYR A 87 7.59 -13.42 27.21
C TYR A 87 8.76 -13.83 28.11
N ALA A 88 9.66 -14.67 27.57
CA ALA A 88 10.91 -15.04 28.23
C ALA A 88 12.06 -14.13 27.73
N PRO A 89 12.39 -13.01 28.40
CA PRO A 89 13.46 -12.11 27.96
C PRO A 89 14.84 -12.77 27.92
N GLN A 90 15.01 -13.89 28.63
CA GLN A 90 16.26 -14.67 28.70
C GLN A 90 16.42 -15.66 27.54
N THR A 91 15.35 -15.96 26.79
CA THR A 91 15.37 -16.95 25.71
C THR A 91 15.24 -16.21 24.37
N ILE A 92 16.36 -16.06 23.66
CA ILE A 92 16.48 -15.25 22.43
C ILE A 92 15.71 -15.86 21.23
N LYS A 93 15.13 -17.06 21.38
CA LYS A 93 14.37 -17.74 20.31
C LYS A 93 13.01 -17.08 20.10
N ARG A 94 13.02 -15.97 19.37
CA ARG A 94 11.84 -15.34 18.80
C ARG A 94 11.22 -16.30 17.78
N PRO A 95 9.92 -16.59 17.86
CA PRO A 95 9.22 -17.34 16.82
C PRO A 95 9.45 -16.68 15.45
N GLY A 96 9.72 -17.48 14.41
CA GLY A 96 9.98 -16.98 13.05
C GLY A 96 8.84 -16.09 12.51
N VAL A 97 7.62 -16.32 13.01
CA VAL A 97 6.42 -15.53 12.69
C VAL A 97 6.55 -14.04 13.04
N ILE A 98 7.43 -13.64 13.97
CA ILE A 98 7.62 -12.21 14.32
C ILE A 98 8.16 -11.42 13.13
N GLY A 99 8.99 -12.04 12.29
CA GLY A 99 9.44 -11.42 11.04
C GLY A 99 8.25 -11.12 10.12
N THR A 100 7.38 -12.11 9.92
CA THR A 100 6.15 -11.97 9.11
C THR A 100 5.22 -10.92 9.67
N ILE A 101 4.99 -10.93 10.99
CA ILE A 101 4.18 -9.90 11.68
C ILE A 101 4.78 -8.52 11.43
N THR A 102 6.09 -8.35 11.60
CA THR A 102 6.74 -7.04 11.41
C THR A 102 6.62 -6.57 9.96
N LYS A 103 6.72 -7.46 8.98
CA LYS A 103 6.45 -7.12 7.57
C LYS A 103 5.04 -6.59 7.39
N ASP A 104 4.04 -7.29 7.93
CA ASP A 104 2.63 -6.95 7.76
C ASP A 104 2.19 -5.67 8.50
N VAL A 105 2.57 -5.52 9.76
CA VAL A 105 2.08 -4.43 10.63
C VAL A 105 2.91 -3.16 10.50
N VAL A 106 4.16 -3.28 10.03
CA VAL A 106 5.07 -2.14 9.87
C VAL A 106 5.38 -1.90 8.40
N TYR A 107 6.21 -2.75 7.78
CA TYR A 107 6.81 -2.42 6.48
C TYR A 107 5.78 -2.24 5.36
N LYS A 108 4.76 -3.10 5.24
CA LYS A 108 3.69 -2.97 4.22
C LYS A 108 2.93 -1.64 4.29
N ARG A 109 2.94 -0.97 5.44
CA ARG A 109 2.11 0.21 5.73
C ARG A 109 2.90 1.52 5.70
N LEU A 110 4.21 1.48 5.41
CA LEU A 110 5.05 2.69 5.39
C LEU A 110 4.87 3.51 4.11
N ALA A 111 4.85 2.87 2.94
CA ALA A 111 4.67 3.51 1.64
C ALA A 111 4.22 2.46 0.61
N PRO A 112 3.62 2.86 -0.52
CA PRO A 112 3.25 1.92 -1.57
C PRO A 112 4.50 1.22 -2.12
N GLY A 113 4.43 -0.10 -2.32
CA GLY A 113 5.51 -0.89 -2.93
C GLY A 113 6.79 -1.04 -2.11
N ILE A 114 6.83 -0.50 -0.88
CA ILE A 114 8.07 -0.42 -0.10
C ILE A 114 8.53 -1.78 0.39
N LEU A 115 7.60 -2.69 0.73
CA LEU A 115 7.98 -4.01 1.21
C LEU A 115 8.59 -4.81 0.06
N GLU A 116 7.97 -4.77 -1.11
CA GLU A 116 8.40 -5.47 -2.31
C GLU A 116 9.81 -5.03 -2.69
N GLU A 117 10.06 -3.72 -2.68
CA GLU A 117 11.38 -3.15 -2.96
C GLU A 117 12.42 -3.53 -1.88
N LEU A 118 12.02 -3.52 -0.60
CA LEU A 118 12.88 -3.97 0.50
C LEU A 118 13.22 -5.46 0.41
N GLU A 119 12.31 -6.31 -0.03
CA GLU A 119 12.54 -7.74 -0.24
C GLU A 119 13.43 -8.00 -1.45
N HIS A 120 13.27 -7.21 -2.51
CA HIS A 120 14.14 -7.22 -3.68
C HIS A 120 15.57 -6.79 -3.34
N ARG A 121 15.76 -5.69 -2.61
CA ARG A 121 17.09 -5.19 -2.19
C ARG A 121 17.78 -6.06 -1.14
N ASN A 122 17.01 -6.80 -0.35
CA ASN A 122 17.52 -7.61 0.76
C ASN A 122 17.00 -9.05 0.70
N PRO A 123 17.34 -9.84 -0.33
CA PRO A 123 16.81 -11.19 -0.51
C PRO A 123 17.22 -12.14 0.63
N PRO A 124 16.46 -13.22 0.88
CA PRO A 124 16.78 -14.16 1.94
C PRO A 124 17.98 -14.99 1.52
N VAL A 125 18.92 -15.21 2.45
CA VAL A 125 20.10 -16.07 2.23
C VAL A 125 19.78 -17.53 2.55
N SER A 126 18.78 -17.75 3.41
CA SER A 126 18.18 -19.04 3.73
C SER A 126 16.78 -18.81 4.32
N PRO A 127 15.95 -19.85 4.51
CA PRO A 127 14.60 -19.69 5.04
C PRO A 127 14.59 -18.89 6.36
N GLY A 128 13.95 -17.71 6.33
CA GLY A 128 13.84 -16.82 7.48
C GLY A 128 15.10 -16.01 7.84
N VAL A 129 16.19 -16.15 7.08
CA VAL A 129 17.45 -15.45 7.34
C VAL A 129 17.75 -14.48 6.20
N ARG A 130 18.03 -13.23 6.56
CA ARG A 130 18.52 -12.19 5.64
C ARG A 130 19.89 -11.72 6.13
N LYS A 131 20.77 -11.33 5.21
CA LYS A 131 22.12 -10.84 5.52
C LYS A 131 22.06 -9.61 6.44
N VAL A 132 21.10 -8.73 6.19
CA VAL A 132 20.91 -7.47 6.93
C VAL A 132 19.44 -7.24 7.22
N ARG A 133 19.10 -6.23 8.02
CA ARG A 133 17.71 -5.92 8.37
C ARG A 133 17.12 -4.88 7.41
N HIS A 134 15.83 -4.99 7.10
CA HIS A 134 15.15 -4.07 6.16
C HIS A 134 15.28 -2.59 6.55
N HIS A 135 15.17 -2.26 7.85
CA HIS A 135 15.32 -0.86 8.29
C HIS A 135 16.69 -0.26 7.94
N GLN A 136 17.73 -1.05 7.68
CA GLN A 136 19.03 -0.51 7.28
C GLN A 136 19.02 0.10 5.88
N PHE A 137 18.01 -0.19 5.05
CA PHE A 137 17.86 0.45 3.74
C PHE A 137 17.08 1.74 3.80
N LEU A 138 16.48 2.11 4.94
CA LEU A 138 15.69 3.33 5.04
C LEU A 138 16.60 4.56 5.14
N THR A 139 16.19 5.64 4.47
CA THR A 139 16.90 6.91 4.50
C THR A 139 16.77 7.60 5.86
N ASP A 140 17.74 8.44 6.23
CA ASP A 140 17.71 9.17 7.50
C ASP A 140 16.73 10.36 7.50
N ASP A 141 16.42 10.90 6.32
CA ASP A 141 15.57 12.07 6.13
C ASP A 141 14.06 11.77 6.17
N ILE A 142 13.64 10.67 5.53
CA ILE A 142 12.23 10.30 5.37
C ILE A 142 11.97 8.91 5.92
N GLY A 143 12.71 7.89 5.46
CA GLY A 143 12.40 6.49 5.78
C GLY A 143 12.45 6.19 7.28
N HIS A 144 13.49 6.64 7.98
CA HIS A 144 13.65 6.43 9.41
C HIS A 144 12.69 7.23 10.30
N PRO A 145 12.45 8.53 10.05
CA PRO A 145 11.40 9.28 10.73
C PRO A 145 10.02 8.64 10.56
N THR A 146 9.62 8.29 9.32
CA THR A 146 8.32 7.64 9.08
C THR A 146 8.21 6.29 9.78
N LEU A 147 9.28 5.48 9.77
CA LEU A 147 9.31 4.21 10.51
C LEU A 147 9.09 4.43 12.02
N ARG A 148 9.74 5.44 12.61
CA ARG A 148 9.63 5.74 14.04
C ARG A 148 8.21 6.14 14.42
N ASP A 149 7.61 7.04 13.64
CA ASP A 149 6.27 7.57 13.90
C ASP A 149 5.24 6.45 13.75
N HIS A 150 5.36 5.63 12.70
CA HIS A 150 4.51 4.47 12.49
C HIS A 150 4.62 3.44 13.61
N ILE A 151 5.84 3.09 14.05
CA ILE A 151 6.03 2.17 15.19
C ILE A 151 5.38 2.73 16.46
N SER A 152 5.48 4.03 16.70
CA SER A 152 4.87 4.68 17.86
C SER A 152 3.34 4.57 17.82
N GLY A 153 2.74 4.81 16.67
CA GLY A 153 1.30 4.61 16.45
C GLY A 153 0.86 3.16 16.59
N VAL A 154 1.61 2.22 16.02
CA VAL A 154 1.36 0.78 16.16
C VAL A 154 1.40 0.36 17.62
N ILE A 155 2.39 0.81 18.39
CA ILE A 155 2.48 0.51 19.83
C ILE A 155 1.27 1.09 20.57
N ALA A 156 0.85 2.32 20.24
CA ALA A 156 -0.33 2.93 20.86
C ALA A 156 -1.61 2.10 20.60
N ILE A 157 -1.80 1.62 19.37
CA ILE A 157 -2.92 0.73 19.02
C ILE A 157 -2.80 -0.60 19.77
N MET A 158 -1.60 -1.19 19.81
CA MET A 158 -1.37 -2.42 20.57
C MET A 158 -1.72 -2.25 22.04
N ARG A 159 -1.41 -1.11 22.68
CA ARG A 159 -1.72 -0.85 24.10
C ARG A 159 -3.22 -0.85 24.39
N ILE A 160 -4.03 -0.30 23.49
CA ILE A 160 -5.49 -0.22 23.64
C ILE A 160 -6.21 -1.47 23.12
N SER A 161 -5.47 -2.50 22.70
CA SER A 161 -6.05 -3.73 22.18
C SER A 161 -6.07 -4.84 23.23
N ASP A 162 -7.17 -5.58 23.25
CA ASP A 162 -7.37 -6.66 24.21
C ASP A 162 -6.66 -7.95 23.75
N ASN A 163 -6.74 -8.26 22.45
CA ASN A 163 -6.20 -9.45 21.84
C ASN A 163 -5.77 -9.19 20.38
N TRP A 164 -5.17 -10.20 19.74
CA TRP A 164 -4.66 -10.08 18.38
C TRP A 164 -5.74 -9.74 17.32
N PRO A 165 -6.92 -10.38 17.29
CA PRO A 165 -8.01 -9.99 16.38
C PRO A 165 -8.42 -8.51 16.50
N ASP A 166 -8.62 -8.03 17.73
CA ASP A 166 -8.99 -6.62 17.96
C ASP A 166 -7.88 -5.66 17.49
N PHE A 167 -6.61 -5.99 17.76
CA PHE A 167 -5.48 -5.25 17.21
C PHE A 167 -5.49 -5.21 15.68
N ARG A 168 -5.75 -6.36 15.02
CA ARG A 168 -5.80 -6.45 13.55
C ARG A 168 -6.89 -5.57 12.97
N HIS A 169 -8.07 -5.54 13.59
CA HIS A 169 -9.15 -4.65 13.16
C HIS A 169 -8.74 -3.17 13.28
N LYS A 170 -8.21 -2.77 14.44
CA LYS A 170 -7.79 -1.38 14.70
C LYS A 170 -6.64 -0.92 13.79
N ILE A 171 -5.63 -1.76 13.55
CA ILE A 171 -4.48 -1.39 12.70
C ILE A 171 -4.87 -1.25 11.23
N ILE A 172 -5.76 -2.10 10.71
CA ILE A 172 -6.24 -2.00 9.32
C ILE A 172 -7.00 -0.69 9.13
N LYS A 173 -7.82 -0.30 10.10
CA LYS A 173 -8.57 0.95 10.06
C LYS A 173 -7.68 2.19 10.20
N ALA A 174 -6.71 2.17 11.10
CA ALA A 174 -5.86 3.33 11.39
C ALA A 174 -4.74 3.51 10.35
N TYR A 175 -4.17 2.41 9.86
CA TYR A 175 -3.02 2.39 8.95
C TYR A 175 -3.27 1.41 7.80
N PRO A 176 -4.19 1.71 6.87
CA PRO A 176 -4.43 0.86 5.69
C PRO A 176 -3.14 0.59 4.89
N ILE A 177 -3.08 -0.56 4.19
CA ILE A 177 -1.94 -0.86 3.30
C ILE A 177 -2.00 0.11 2.12
N VAL A 178 -0.92 0.86 1.91
CA VAL A 178 -0.90 1.95 0.94
C VAL A 178 -0.77 1.37 -0.47
N GLY A 179 -1.72 1.69 -1.35
CA GLY A 179 -1.69 1.25 -2.75
C GLY A 179 -2.44 -0.06 -3.03
N GLU A 180 -2.92 -0.76 -2.00
CA GLU A 180 -3.97 -1.77 -2.18
C GLU A 180 -5.31 -1.05 -2.29
N GLN A 181 -6.00 -1.28 -3.40
CA GLN A 181 -7.41 -0.90 -3.53
C GLN A 181 -8.16 -1.77 -2.51
N HIS A 182 -8.54 -1.20 -1.38
CA HIS A 182 -9.48 -1.89 -0.50
C HIS A 182 -10.71 -2.22 -1.32
N LEU A 183 -11.03 -3.51 -1.47
CA LEU A 183 -12.38 -3.90 -1.80
C LEU A 183 -13.28 -3.15 -0.82
N LEU A 184 -14.28 -2.42 -1.34
CA LEU A 184 -15.34 -1.94 -0.48
C LEU A 184 -15.87 -3.16 0.28
N ASP A 185 -15.71 -3.12 1.60
CA ASP A 185 -16.01 -4.18 2.54
C ASP A 185 -17.54 -4.38 2.63
N LEU A 186 -18.11 -4.99 1.59
CA LEU A 186 -19.53 -5.36 1.47
C LEU A 186 -19.83 -6.71 2.17
N TYR A 187 -18.81 -7.40 2.70
CA TYR A 187 -18.90 -8.74 3.27
C TYR A 187 -18.29 -8.81 4.68
N ARG A 188 -18.63 -7.85 5.53
CA ARG A 188 -18.09 -7.70 6.90
C ARG A 188 -18.41 -8.86 7.85
N ASP A 189 -19.25 -9.82 7.44
CA ASP A 189 -19.81 -10.85 8.33
C ASP A 189 -19.41 -12.29 7.97
N ILE A 190 -18.36 -12.51 7.17
CA ILE A 190 -17.87 -13.88 6.90
C ILE A 190 -16.75 -14.24 7.89
N PRO A 191 -16.90 -15.30 8.72
CA PRO A 191 -15.85 -15.81 9.59
C PRO A 191 -14.59 -16.20 8.79
N GLU A 192 -13.39 -15.98 9.35
CA GLU A 192 -12.10 -16.33 8.73
C GLU A 192 -11.95 -17.84 8.44
N ASP A 193 -12.82 -18.65 9.03
CA ASP A 193 -12.88 -20.11 8.96
C ASP A 193 -13.27 -20.65 7.56
N GLU A 194 -13.81 -19.81 6.67
CA GLU A 194 -14.28 -20.20 5.33
C GLU A 194 -13.33 -19.78 4.17
N ILE A 195 -12.15 -19.24 4.48
CA ILE A 195 -11.21 -18.71 3.46
C ILE A 195 -10.12 -19.71 3.05
N ASP A 196 -10.04 -20.88 3.71
CA ASP A 196 -9.08 -21.94 3.39
C ASP A 196 -9.78 -23.26 2.98
N ASP A 197 -10.50 -23.21 1.84
CA ASP A 197 -10.83 -24.39 1.00
C ASP A 197 -10.51 -24.11 -0.48
#